data_AF-A0A933E6F3-F1
#
_entry.id   AF-A0A933E6F3-F1
#
_cell.length_a   1.000
_cell.length_b   1.000
_cell.length_c   1.000
_cell.angle_alpha   90.00
_cell.angle_beta   90.00
_cell.angle_gamma   90.00
#
_symmetry.space_group_name_H-M   'P 1'
#
loop_
_entity.id
_entity.type
_entity.pdbx_description
1 polymer ?
#
loop_
_entity_poly.entity_id
_entity_poly.type
_entity_poly.pdbx_seq_one_letter_code
_entity_poly.pdbx_strand_id
1 'polypeptide(L)' 'MTAARRVEKAPQKRATKARPGRKRLCRIASFLADRKAESLLALDISRMFIVDYFLLATCQSRRHLLSLARDLCEWQSAP' A
#
# COMPACT_ATOMS: atom_id res chain seq x y z
N MET A 1 35.29 -38.65 11.48
CA MET A 1 33.85 -38.97 11.57
C MET A 1 33.09 -37.65 11.71
N THR A 2 32.43 -37.21 10.64
CA THR A 2 32.05 -35.81 10.42
C THR A 2 30.55 -35.62 10.65
N ALA A 3 30.18 -34.77 11.61
CA ALA A 3 28.79 -34.51 11.97
C ALA A 3 28.04 -33.77 10.84
N ALA A 4 26.96 -34.37 10.35
CA ALA A 4 26.12 -33.82 9.30
C ALA A 4 25.34 -32.60 9.79
N ARG A 5 25.69 -31.42 9.27
CA ARG A 5 24.95 -30.16 9.41
C ARG A 5 23.58 -30.31 8.73
N ARG A 6 22.50 -30.46 9.50
CA ARG A 6 21.13 -30.34 8.97
C ARG A 6 20.86 -28.86 8.69
N VAL A 7 20.79 -28.52 7.41
CA VAL A 7 20.27 -27.23 6.94
C VAL A 7 18.75 -27.30 7.06
N GLU A 8 18.21 -26.77 8.16
CA GLU A 8 16.78 -26.48 8.28
C GLU A 8 16.42 -25.44 7.22
N LYS A 9 15.88 -25.90 6.09
CA LYS A 9 15.20 -25.04 5.12
C LYS A 9 13.96 -24.49 5.83
N ALA A 10 14.04 -23.23 6.25
CA ALA A 10 12.90 -22.45 6.70
C ALA A 10 11.76 -22.54 5.66
N PRO A 11 10.49 -22.67 6.10
CA PRO A 11 9.37 -22.91 5.21
C PRO A 11 9.27 -21.75 4.21
N GLN A 12 9.35 -22.09 2.92
CA GLN A 12 9.06 -21.17 1.83
C GLN A 12 7.68 -20.58 2.06
N LYS A 13 7.63 -19.34 2.57
CA LYS A 13 6.42 -18.52 2.56
C LYS A 13 5.99 -18.43 1.10
N ARG A 14 4.90 -19.13 0.77
CA ARG A 14 4.21 -19.04 -0.52
C ARG A 14 4.21 -17.58 -0.95
N ALA A 15 4.87 -17.27 -2.06
CA ALA A 15 4.78 -15.97 -2.69
C ALA A 15 3.31 -15.78 -3.10
N THR A 16 2.54 -15.16 -2.21
CA THR A 16 1.17 -14.76 -2.46
C THR A 16 1.24 -13.81 -3.64
N LYS A 17 0.77 -14.25 -4.81
CA LYS A 17 0.64 -13.41 -6.01
C LYS A 17 0.11 -12.06 -5.56
N ALA A 18 0.97 -11.03 -5.64
CA ALA A 18 0.64 -9.71 -5.14
C ALA A 18 -0.62 -9.25 -5.88
N ARG A 19 -1.76 -9.15 -5.17
CA ARG A 19 -3.02 -8.71 -5.74
C ARG A 19 -2.78 -7.36 -6.44
N PRO A 20 -3.25 -7.17 -7.68
CA PRO A 20 -3.00 -5.92 -8.42
C PRO A 20 -3.43 -4.67 -7.63
N GLY A 21 -4.51 -4.75 -6.85
CA GLY A 21 -4.96 -3.69 -5.95
C GLY A 21 -3.97 -3.33 -4.83
N ARG A 22 -3.19 -4.29 -4.31
CA ARG A 22 -2.20 -4.03 -3.24
C ARG A 22 -1.02 -3.21 -3.76
N LYS A 23 -0.52 -3.53 -4.96
CA LYS A 23 0.57 -2.75 -5.59
C LYS A 23 0.12 -1.31 -5.84
N ARG A 24 -1.10 -1.12 -6.35
CA ARG A 24 -1.68 0.21 -6.59
C ARG A 24 -1.84 0.98 -5.27
N LEU A 25 -2.37 0.33 -4.24
CA LEU A 25 -2.52 0.92 -2.91
C LEU A 25 -1.18 1.37 -2.33
N CYS A 26 -0.14 0.53 -2.39
CA CYS A 26 1.19 0.91 -1.91
C CYS A 26 1.74 2.14 -2.64
N ARG A 27 1.55 2.24 -3.97
CA ARG A 27 1.99 3.42 -4.73
C ARG A 27 1.24 4.69 -4.32
N ILE A 28 -0.08 4.60 -4.15
CA ILE A 28 -0.90 5.74 -3.67
C ILE A 28 -0.47 6.14 -2.26
N ALA A 29 -0.27 5.17 -1.36
CA ALA A 29 0.19 5.45 0.00
C ALA A 29 1.57 6.12 0.03
N SER A 30 2.51 5.66 -0.80
CA SER A 30 3.82 6.32 -0.96
C SER A 30 3.67 7.76 -1.48
N PHE A 31 2.85 7.96 -2.51
CA PHE A 31 2.57 9.31 -3.04
C PHE A 31 2.02 10.26 -1.98
N LEU A 32 1.07 9.79 -1.17
CA LEU A 32 0.50 10.58 -0.08
C LEU A 32 1.53 10.87 1.02
N ALA A 33 2.40 9.90 1.33
CA ALA A 33 3.46 10.08 2.32
C ALA A 33 4.50 11.12 1.85
N ASP A 34 4.91 11.09 0.58
CA ASP A 34 5.85 12.05 0.00
C ASP A 34 5.31 13.49 0.02
N ARG A 35 3.98 13.62 -0.05
CA ARG A 35 3.26 14.89 0.03
C ARG A 35 2.87 15.30 1.46
N LYS A 36 3.41 14.62 2.48
CA LYS A 36 3.18 14.90 3.90
C LYS A 36 1.73 14.75 4.36
N ALA A 37 0.97 13.83 3.76
CA ALA A 37 -0.30 13.42 4.35
C ALA A 37 -0.06 12.85 5.76
N GLU A 38 -0.90 13.23 6.70
CA GLU A 38 -0.81 12.78 8.08
C GLU A 38 -1.56 11.45 8.23
N SER A 39 -1.06 10.55 9.09
CA SER A 39 -1.72 9.30 9.49
C SER A 39 -2.38 8.52 8.34
N LEU A 40 -1.59 7.70 7.63
CA LEU A 40 -2.07 6.82 6.57
C LEU A 40 -2.53 5.47 7.14
N LEU A 41 -3.78 5.10 6.89
CA LEU A 41 -4.37 3.81 7.27
C LEU A 41 -4.98 3.12 6.06
N ALA A 42 -4.60 1.87 5.82
CA ALA A 42 -5.18 1.03 4.78
C ALA A 42 -6.01 -0.12 5.39
N LEU A 43 -7.23 -0.27 4.93
CA LEU A 43 -8.16 -1.34 5.34
C LEU A 43 -8.43 -2.25 4.15
N ASP A 44 -8.20 -3.56 4.32
CA ASP A 44 -8.62 -4.58 3.35
C ASP A 44 -10.11 -4.88 3.57
N ILE A 45 -10.91 -4.50 2.58
CA ILE A 45 -12.37 -4.66 2.57
C ILE A 45 -12.83 -5.57 1.41
N SER A 46 -11.88 -6.25 0.76
CA SER A 46 -12.10 -7.09 -0.43
C SER A 46 -13.10 -8.24 -0.24
N ARG A 47 -13.45 -8.55 1.02
CA ARG A 47 -14.42 -9.60 1.37
C ARG A 47 -15.83 -9.09 1.60
N MET A 48 -16.02 -7.78 1.69
CA MET A 48 -17.27 -7.15 2.10
C MET A 48 -17.86 -6.24 1.01
N PHE A 49 -17.03 -5.74 0.08
CA PHE A 49 -17.44 -4.78 -0.93
C PHE A 49 -16.82 -5.08 -2.30
N ILE A 50 -17.33 -4.42 -3.34
CA ILE A 50 -16.78 -4.44 -4.70
C ILE A 50 -15.36 -3.83 -4.74
N VAL A 51 -15.06 -2.93 -3.79
CA VAL A 51 -13.76 -2.27 -3.66
C VAL A 51 -12.84 -3.13 -2.80
N ASP A 52 -11.58 -3.31 -3.24
CA ASP A 52 -10.61 -4.15 -2.52
C ASP A 52 -10.09 -3.50 -1.22
N TYR A 53 -9.86 -2.19 -1.22
CA TYR A 53 -9.22 -1.47 -0.12
C TYR A 53 -9.80 -0.08 0.10
N PHE A 54 -9.85 0.34 1.36
CA PHE A 54 -9.96 1.75 1.73
C PHE A 54 -8.62 2.29 2.19
N LEU A 55 -8.25 3.46 1.69
CA LEU A 55 -7.09 4.20 2.16
C LEU A 55 -7.59 5.50 2.79
N LEU A 56 -7.29 5.66 4.07
CA LEU A 56 -7.63 6.82 4.88
C LEU A 56 -6.35 7.63 5.11
N ALA A 57 -6.45 8.94 4.97
CA ALA A 57 -5.37 9.88 5.21
C ALA A 57 -5.94 11.13 5.89
N THR A 58 -5.24 11.66 6.89
CA THR A 58 -5.58 12.95 7.48
C THR A 58 -4.74 14.06 6.83
N CYS A 59 -5.29 15.27 6.81
CA CYS A 59 -4.65 16.43 6.22
C CYS A 59 -4.67 17.59 7.23
N GLN A 60 -3.61 18.38 7.25
CA GLN A 60 -3.46 19.53 8.15
C GLN A 60 -4.52 20.62 7.98
N SER A 61 -5.07 20.76 6.77
CA SER A 61 -6.07 21.77 6.48
C SER A 61 -6.89 21.39 5.25
N ARG A 62 -8.02 22.08 5.05
CA ARG A 62 -8.80 21.95 3.82
C ARG A 62 -8.00 22.30 2.57
N ARG A 63 -7.11 23.30 2.64
CA ARG A 63 -6.25 23.67 1.49
C ARG A 63 -5.29 22.54 1.13
N HIS A 64 -4.69 21.91 2.14
CA HIS A 64 -3.80 20.76 1.94
C HIS A 64 -4.54 19.58 1.32
N LEU A 65 -5.75 19.27 1.80
CA LEU A 65 -6.60 18.23 1.23
C LEU A 65 -6.90 18.48 -0.26
N LEU A 66 -7.30 19.70 -0.61
CA LEU A 66 -7.62 20.05 -2.00
C LEU A 66 -6.39 19.98 -2.91
N SER A 67 -5.23 20.41 -2.43
CA SER A 67 -3.95 20.27 -3.16
C SER A 67 -3.61 18.80 -3.39
N LEU A 68 -3.68 17.97 -2.36
CA LEU A 68 -3.42 16.53 -2.43
C LEU A 68 -4.37 15.83 -3.40
N ALA A 69 -5.66 16.17 -3.37
CA ALA A 69 -6.65 15.60 -4.27
C ALA A 69 -6.35 15.92 -5.73
N ARG A 70 -5.97 17.17 -6.02
CA ARG A 70 -5.56 17.60 -7.36
C ARG A 70 -4.29 16.88 -7.81
N ASP A 71 -3.25 16.88 -6.99
CA ASP A 71 -1.97 16.25 -7.30
C ASP A 71 -2.15 14.74 -7.56
N LEU A 72 -3.03 14.07 -6.79
CA LEU A 72 -3.32 12.66 -6.96
C LEU A 72 -4.06 12.37 -8.27
N CYS A 73 -5.00 13.23 -8.68
CA CYS A 73 -5.69 13.12 -9.97
C CYS A 73 -4.72 13.32 -11.15
N GLU A 74 -3.83 14.31 -11.05
CA GLU A 74 -2.80 14.57 -12.07
C GLU A 74 -1.80 13.40 -12.14
N TRP A 75 -1.35 12.88 -11.00
CA TRP A 75 -0.46 11.72 -10.93
C TRP A 75 -1.08 10.44 -11.50
N GLN A 76 -2.39 10.22 -11.33
CA GLN A 76 -3.07 9.08 -11.95
C GLN A 76 -3.27 9.23 -13.46
N SER A 77 -3.23 10.46 -13.98
CA SER A 77 -3.39 10.77 -15.40
C SER A 77 -2.06 10.83 -16.16
N ALA A 78 -0.93 10.75 -15.44
CA ALA A 78 0.39 10.70 -16.04
C ALA A 78 0.61 9.33 -16.74
N PRO A 79 1.16 9.33 -17.98
CA PRO A 79 1.34 8.12 -18.79
C PRO A 79 2.36 7.13 -18.21
#